data_AF-A0A2V9J246-F1
#
_entry.id   AF-A0A2V9J246-F1
#
_cell.length_a   1.000
_cell.length_b   1.000
_cell.length_c   1.000
_cell.angle_alpha   90.00
_cell.angle_beta   90.00
_cell.angle_gamma   90.00
#
_symmetry.space_group_name_H-M   'P 1'
#
loop_
_entity.id
_entity.type
_entity.pdbx_description
1 polymer ?
#
loop_
_entity_poly.entity_id
_entity_poly.type
_entity_poly.pdbx_seq_one_letter_code
_entity_poly.pdbx_strand_id
1 'polypeptide(L)'
;MNARLARRLAALYPRAWRARYAEEFEAFLGAHPPGFRAVFNVVGWAMYERVSSPGEFNMDQRQRSLVLMAYAYLAAVAAGVNFYWTVADTPLATAMHGHSALFASWTLVRAGSFLALAAVAAAGLPVLAAMVRSVVATRRWDVAGRLAVPACAALVTLLWMAAAGMWAGGHWIPTPWDVTGDWTAPAGWPPLTTRWMLSSVTFALLAAGLIASAI
;
A
#
# COMPACT_ATOMS: atom_id res chain seq x y z
N MET A 1 19.86 -25.79 19.43
CA MET A 1 20.38 -25.04 18.26
C MET A 1 21.82 -24.59 18.53
N ASN A 2 22.63 -24.26 17.52
CA ASN A 2 23.97 -23.72 17.76
C ASN A 2 23.89 -22.29 18.34
N ALA A 3 24.66 -21.96 19.38
CA ALA A 3 24.57 -20.69 20.11
C ALA A 3 24.76 -19.46 19.22
N ARG A 4 25.53 -19.59 18.13
CA ARG A 4 25.70 -18.53 17.12
C ARG A 4 24.42 -18.21 16.36
N LEU A 5 23.59 -19.22 16.06
CA LEU A 5 22.34 -19.03 15.32
C LEU A 5 21.27 -18.40 16.22
N ALA A 6 21.19 -18.81 17.48
CA ALA A 6 20.32 -18.17 18.49
C ALA A 6 20.63 -16.67 18.63
N ARG A 7 21.92 -16.31 18.77
CA ARG A 7 22.38 -14.92 18.82
C ARG A 7 22.03 -14.12 17.57
N ARG A 8 22.17 -14.73 16.38
CA ARG A 8 21.80 -14.09 15.11
C ARG A 8 20.29 -13.83 15.02
N LEU A 9 19.46 -14.77 15.48
CA LEU A 9 18.01 -14.62 15.51
C LEU A 9 17.56 -13.59 16.54
N ALA A 10 18.13 -13.60 17.74
CA ALA A 10 17.88 -12.57 18.75
C ALA A 10 18.29 -11.18 18.26
N ALA A 11 19.40 -11.05 17.51
CA ALA A 11 19.84 -9.79 16.92
C ALA A 11 18.83 -9.18 15.91
N LEU A 12 17.91 -9.99 15.37
CA LEU A 12 16.84 -9.50 14.50
C LEU A 12 15.82 -8.67 15.29
N TYR A 13 15.75 -8.73 16.61
CA TYR A 13 14.81 -7.91 17.37
C TYR A 13 15.32 -6.48 17.64
N PRO A 14 14.42 -5.50 17.90
CA PRO A 14 14.79 -4.12 18.24
C PRO A 14 15.73 -4.01 19.44
N ARG A 15 16.52 -2.93 19.51
CA ARG A 15 17.49 -2.73 20.62
C ARG A 15 16.82 -2.70 21.99
N ALA A 16 15.68 -2.02 22.13
CA ALA A 16 14.94 -1.92 23.39
C ALA A 16 14.41 -3.29 23.85
N TRP A 17 13.88 -4.08 22.92
CA TRP A 17 13.44 -5.45 23.18
C TRP A 17 14.62 -6.32 23.61
N ARG A 18 15.74 -6.26 22.88
CA ARG A 18 16.94 -7.05 23.17
C ARG A 18 17.54 -6.72 24.54
N ALA A 19 17.53 -5.45 24.94
CA ALA A 19 18.03 -5.04 26.25
C ALA A 19 17.26 -5.69 27.41
N ARG A 20 16.03 -6.16 27.17
CA ARG A 20 15.16 -6.73 28.20
C ARG A 20 15.01 -8.25 28.11
N TYR A 21 15.00 -8.82 26.90
CA TYR A 21 14.61 -10.22 26.67
C TYR A 21 15.63 -11.06 25.89
N ALA A 22 16.76 -10.49 25.44
CA ALA A 22 17.70 -11.23 24.58
C ALA A 22 18.30 -12.46 25.28
N GLU A 23 18.71 -12.34 26.54
CA GLU A 23 19.37 -13.43 27.27
C GLU A 23 18.42 -14.61 27.50
N GLU A 24 17.19 -14.33 27.94
CA GLU A 24 16.13 -15.33 28.16
C GLU A 24 15.75 -16.03 26.86
N PHE A 25 15.63 -15.27 25.76
CA PHE A 25 15.25 -15.81 24.47
C PHE A 25 16.36 -16.65 23.83
N GLU A 26 17.62 -16.26 23.99
CA GLU A 26 18.77 -17.07 23.56
C GLU A 26 18.84 -18.41 24.31
N ALA A 27 18.58 -18.40 25.62
CA ALA A 27 18.50 -19.62 26.43
C ALA A 27 17.34 -20.52 26.00
N PHE A 28 16.15 -19.94 25.74
CA PHE A 28 14.98 -20.67 25.24
C PHE A 28 15.24 -21.36 23.89
N LEU A 29 15.88 -20.65 22.96
CA LEU A 29 16.29 -21.14 21.64
C LEU A 29 17.45 -22.16 21.71
N GLY A 30 18.25 -22.11 22.77
CA GLY A 30 19.30 -23.08 23.07
C GLY A 30 18.73 -24.43 23.52
N ALA A 31 17.75 -24.38 24.43
CA ALA A 31 17.13 -25.55 25.07
C ALA A 31 16.24 -26.39 24.13
N HIS A 32 15.62 -25.76 23.13
CA HIS A 32 14.75 -26.46 22.18
C HIS A 32 15.41 -26.53 20.79
N PRO A 33 15.51 -27.69 20.12
CA PRO A 33 15.94 -27.75 18.73
C PRO A 33 14.84 -27.16 17.84
N PRO A 34 15.05 -25.98 17.22
CA PRO A 34 14.02 -25.35 16.42
C PRO A 34 13.95 -26.01 15.05
N GLY A 35 12.77 -26.50 14.70
CA GLY A 35 12.47 -26.84 13.31
C GLY A 35 12.50 -25.59 12.43
N PHE A 36 12.59 -25.78 11.11
CA PHE A 36 12.59 -24.69 10.13
C PHE A 36 11.41 -23.71 10.30
N ARG A 37 10.23 -24.23 10.66
CA ARG A 37 9.05 -23.40 11.00
C ARG A 37 9.28 -22.45 12.17
N ALA A 38 10.02 -22.87 13.20
CA ALA A 38 10.32 -22.02 14.35
C ALA A 38 11.26 -20.88 13.94
N VAL A 39 12.25 -21.12 13.07
CA VAL A 39 13.11 -20.06 12.53
C VAL A 39 12.30 -19.03 11.74
N PHE A 40 11.41 -19.47 10.86
CA PHE A 40 10.52 -18.57 10.12
C PHE A 40 9.59 -17.78 11.04
N ASN A 41 9.05 -18.42 12.07
CA ASN A 41 8.20 -17.75 13.07
C ASN A 41 9.00 -16.66 13.81
N VAL A 42 10.22 -16.96 14.25
CA VAL A 42 11.10 -15.99 14.93
C VAL A 42 11.48 -14.83 14.03
N VAL A 43 11.79 -15.09 12.76
CA VAL A 43 12.07 -14.02 11.77
C VAL A 43 10.82 -13.17 11.55
N GLY A 44 9.65 -13.80 11.42
CA GLY A 44 8.36 -13.12 11.25
C GLY A 44 8.01 -12.22 12.43
N TRP A 45 8.16 -12.71 13.66
CA TRP A 45 7.95 -11.91 14.87
C TRP A 45 9.02 -10.84 15.08
N ALA A 46 10.28 -11.10 14.74
CA ALA A 46 11.32 -10.09 14.79
C ALA A 46 11.05 -8.95 13.82
N MET A 47 10.56 -9.27 12.62
CA MET A 47 10.05 -8.28 11.68
C MET A 47 8.88 -7.55 12.31
N TYR A 48 7.81 -8.24 12.70
CA TYR A 48 6.62 -7.67 13.37
C TYR A 48 6.96 -6.78 14.57
N GLU A 49 7.99 -7.09 15.36
CA GLU A 49 8.35 -6.25 16.49
C GLU A 49 9.15 -5.00 16.08
N ARG A 50 9.98 -5.07 15.03
CA ARG A 50 10.67 -3.88 14.47
C ARG A 50 9.75 -2.87 13.83
N VAL A 51 8.63 -3.41 13.40
CA VAL A 51 7.47 -2.84 12.78
C VAL A 51 6.57 -2.22 13.87
N SER A 52 6.14 -3.02 14.86
CA SER A 52 5.17 -2.65 15.90
C SER A 52 5.81 -1.95 17.10
N SER A 53 7.13 -1.84 17.15
CA SER A 53 7.87 -0.98 18.08
C SER A 53 8.28 0.31 17.33
N PRO A 54 7.35 1.24 17.07
CA PRO A 54 7.73 2.59 16.70
C PRO A 54 8.41 3.14 17.95
N GLY A 55 9.74 3.28 17.90
CA GLY A 55 10.44 4.00 18.97
C GLY A 55 9.72 5.33 19.17
N GLU A 56 9.34 5.65 20.41
CA GLU A 56 8.48 6.77 20.84
C GLU A 56 8.26 7.89 19.79
N PHE A 57 7.49 7.61 18.75
CA PHE A 57 7.07 8.61 17.79
C PHE A 57 5.71 9.07 18.25
N ASN A 58 5.74 9.98 19.22
CA ASN A 58 4.57 10.73 19.62
C ASN A 58 4.25 11.68 18.46
N MET A 59 3.52 11.17 17.46
CA MET A 59 3.01 12.00 16.37
C MET A 59 2.12 13.05 16.99
N ASP A 60 2.49 14.32 16.80
CA ASP A 60 1.64 15.42 17.22
C ASP A 60 0.29 15.33 16.46
N GLN A 61 -0.79 15.81 17.07
CA GLN A 61 -2.15 15.73 16.54
C GLN A 61 -2.24 16.29 15.12
N ARG A 62 -1.43 17.32 14.81
CA ARG A 62 -1.32 17.90 13.47
C ARG A 62 -0.75 16.93 12.43
N GLN A 63 0.28 16.17 12.79
CA GLN A 63 0.90 15.17 11.90
C GLN A 63 -0.06 14.02 11.63
N ARG A 64 -0.73 13.53 12.67
CA ARG A 64 -1.75 12.48 12.55
C ARG A 64 -2.91 12.91 11.64
N SER A 65 -3.43 14.12 11.82
CA SER A 65 -4.49 14.68 10.97
C SER A 65 -4.05 14.84 9.51
N LEU A 66 -2.80 15.26 9.26
CA LEU A 66 -2.28 15.38 7.89
C LEU A 66 -2.15 14.02 7.20
N VAL A 67 -1.67 12.99 7.90
CA VAL A 67 -1.58 11.62 7.37
C VAL A 67 -2.97 11.07 7.07
N LEU A 68 -3.94 11.25 7.99
CA LEU A 68 -5.32 10.82 7.78
C LEU A 68 -5.99 11.57 6.62
N MET A 69 -5.78 12.88 6.49
CA MET A 69 -6.24 13.65 5.33
C MET A 69 -5.64 13.08 4.03
N ALA A 70 -4.32 12.89 3.98
CA ALA A 70 -3.66 12.35 2.80
C ALA A 70 -4.21 10.97 2.42
N TYR A 71 -4.46 10.10 3.40
CA TYR A 71 -5.05 8.77 3.17
C TYR A 71 -6.49 8.85 2.68
N ALA A 72 -7.32 9.71 3.27
CA ALA A 72 -8.70 9.95 2.84
C ALA A 72 -8.75 10.50 1.40
N TYR A 73 -7.84 11.41 1.05
CA TYR A 73 -7.73 11.93 -0.31
C TYR A 73 -7.26 10.88 -1.31
N LEU A 74 -6.28 10.05 -0.96
CA LEU A 74 -5.85 8.92 -1.81
C LEU A 74 -6.98 7.92 -2.04
N ALA A 75 -7.78 7.61 -1.00
CA ALA A 75 -8.97 6.78 -1.12
C ALA A 75 -10.03 7.40 -2.02
N ALA A 76 -10.27 8.71 -1.93
CA ALA A 76 -11.19 9.43 -2.79
C ALA A 76 -10.73 9.43 -4.27
N VAL A 77 -9.44 9.62 -4.52
CA VAL A 77 -8.84 9.51 -5.86
C VAL A 77 -8.99 8.10 -6.40
N ALA A 78 -8.68 7.06 -5.62
CA ALA A 78 -8.83 5.67 -6.03
C ALA A 78 -10.29 5.32 -6.37
N ALA A 79 -11.24 5.77 -5.54
CA ALA A 79 -12.67 5.58 -5.79
C ALA A 79 -13.14 6.31 -7.06
N GLY A 80 -12.67 7.54 -7.30
CA GLY A 80 -13.01 8.33 -8.47
C GLY A 80 -12.43 7.79 -9.77
N VAL A 81 -11.15 7.36 -9.75
CA VAL A 81 -10.53 6.64 -10.87
C VAL A 81 -11.31 5.37 -11.15
N ASN A 82 -11.66 4.60 -10.12
CA ASN A 82 -12.46 3.41 -10.35
C ASN A 82 -13.81 3.71 -11.00
N PHE A 83 -14.57 4.64 -10.44
CA PHE A 83 -15.88 4.99 -10.98
C PHE A 83 -15.83 5.37 -12.46
N TYR A 84 -14.80 6.13 -12.87
CA TYR A 84 -14.59 6.49 -14.27
C TYR A 84 -14.34 5.26 -15.15
N TRP A 85 -13.50 4.33 -14.72
CA TRP A 85 -13.14 3.16 -15.53
C TRP A 85 -14.23 2.10 -15.56
N THR A 86 -14.89 1.82 -14.43
CA THR A 86 -16.00 0.85 -14.38
C THR A 86 -17.15 1.23 -15.31
N VAL A 87 -17.39 2.52 -15.53
CA VAL A 87 -18.52 2.95 -16.34
C VAL A 87 -18.11 3.29 -17.78
N ALA A 88 -16.91 3.81 -18.04
CA ALA A 88 -16.46 4.23 -19.38
C ALA A 88 -16.55 3.11 -20.43
N ASP A 89 -16.31 1.87 -20.03
CA ASP A 89 -16.27 0.71 -20.92
C ASP A 89 -17.57 -0.12 -20.92
N THR A 90 -18.64 0.36 -20.26
CA THR A 90 -19.94 -0.33 -20.20
C THR A 90 -20.98 0.35 -21.09
N PRO A 91 -22.08 -0.36 -21.47
CA PRO A 91 -23.22 0.27 -22.15
C PRO A 91 -23.83 1.44 -21.37
N LEU A 92 -23.56 1.52 -20.05
CA LEU A 92 -23.93 2.64 -19.21
C LEU A 92 -23.26 3.94 -19.66
N ALA A 93 -22.06 3.91 -20.22
CA ALA A 93 -21.41 5.10 -20.79
C ALA A 93 -22.29 5.73 -21.87
N THR A 94 -22.84 4.93 -22.79
CA THR A 94 -23.73 5.42 -23.85
C THR A 94 -25.01 6.02 -23.28
N ALA A 95 -25.60 5.36 -22.27
CA ALA A 95 -26.79 5.87 -21.57
C ALA A 95 -26.51 7.17 -20.80
N MET A 96 -25.34 7.31 -20.17
CA MET A 96 -24.94 8.51 -19.44
C MET A 96 -24.65 9.69 -20.37
N HIS A 97 -24.06 9.46 -21.56
CA HIS A 97 -23.91 10.51 -22.57
C HIS A 97 -25.24 10.95 -23.18
N GLY A 98 -26.25 10.07 -23.20
CA GLY A 98 -27.59 10.38 -23.69
C GLY A 98 -28.43 11.25 -22.74
N HIS A 99 -28.07 11.36 -21.46
CA HIS A 99 -28.83 12.10 -20.45
C HIS A 99 -27.99 13.21 -19.83
N SER A 100 -28.39 14.47 -20.01
CA SER A 100 -27.61 15.66 -19.59
C SER A 100 -27.28 15.69 -18.09
N ALA A 101 -28.21 15.26 -17.22
CA ALA A 101 -27.99 15.20 -15.78
C ALA A 101 -26.92 14.16 -15.40
N LEU A 102 -26.98 12.96 -15.99
CA LEU A 102 -26.00 11.90 -15.75
C LEU A 102 -24.61 12.30 -16.29
N PHE A 103 -24.57 12.91 -17.47
CA PHE A 103 -23.34 13.45 -18.04
C PHE A 103 -22.71 14.54 -17.16
N ALA A 104 -23.53 15.43 -16.58
CA ALA A 104 -23.05 16.45 -15.66
C ALA A 104 -22.45 15.83 -14.39
N SER A 105 -23.14 14.87 -13.77
CA SER A 105 -22.65 14.14 -12.60
C SER A 105 -21.34 13.39 -12.90
N TRP A 106 -21.28 12.70 -14.04
CA TRP A 106 -20.08 12.02 -14.54
C TRP A 106 -18.88 12.97 -14.64
N THR A 107 -19.10 14.13 -15.27
CA THR A 107 -18.05 15.13 -15.50
C THR A 107 -17.60 15.77 -14.19
N LEU A 108 -18.51 16.02 -13.25
CA LEU A 108 -18.21 16.53 -11.92
C LEU A 108 -17.34 15.56 -11.11
N VAL A 109 -17.68 14.28 -11.10
CA VAL A 109 -16.88 13.24 -10.41
C VAL A 109 -15.49 13.14 -11.06
N ARG A 110 -15.41 13.14 -12.39
CA ARG A 110 -14.14 13.10 -13.12
C ARG A 110 -13.27 14.31 -12.78
N ALA A 111 -13.83 15.52 -12.88
CA ALA A 111 -13.11 16.77 -12.60
C ALA A 111 -12.67 16.84 -11.12
N GLY A 112 -13.56 16.47 -10.19
CA GLY A 112 -13.26 16.43 -8.76
C GLY A 112 -12.14 15.45 -8.44
N SER A 113 -12.10 14.29 -9.10
CA SER A 113 -11.03 13.29 -8.94
C SER A 113 -9.67 13.80 -9.41
N PHE A 114 -9.62 14.47 -10.57
CA PHE A 114 -8.38 15.09 -11.05
C PHE A 114 -7.93 16.26 -10.18
N LEU A 115 -8.86 17.07 -9.68
CA LEU A 115 -8.56 18.18 -8.79
C LEU A 115 -8.04 17.68 -7.44
N ALA A 116 -8.64 16.63 -6.89
CA ALA A 116 -8.15 15.95 -5.69
C ALA A 116 -6.74 15.37 -5.90
N LEU A 117 -6.50 14.71 -7.03
CA LEU A 117 -5.17 14.20 -7.38
C LEU A 117 -4.13 15.32 -7.48
N ALA A 118 -4.48 16.43 -8.14
CA ALA A 118 -3.61 17.59 -8.25
C ALA A 118 -3.31 18.22 -6.88
N ALA A 119 -4.33 18.33 -6.01
CA ALA A 119 -4.15 18.84 -4.65
C ALA A 119 -3.25 17.94 -3.80
N VAL A 120 -3.43 16.61 -3.88
CA VAL A 120 -2.55 15.64 -3.22
C VAL A 120 -1.13 15.72 -3.74
N ALA A 121 -0.94 15.83 -5.06
CA ALA A 121 0.40 15.99 -5.63
C ALA A 121 1.04 17.31 -5.16
N ALA A 122 0.30 18.41 -5.22
CA ALA A 122 0.78 19.73 -4.81
C ALA A 122 1.14 19.81 -3.32
N ALA A 123 0.38 19.14 -2.44
CA ALA A 123 0.65 19.11 -1.00
C ALA A 123 1.66 18.02 -0.60
N GLY A 124 1.59 16.85 -1.24
CA GLY A 124 2.38 15.67 -0.92
C GLY A 124 3.82 15.73 -1.45
N LEU A 125 4.03 16.25 -2.66
CA LEU A 125 5.38 16.35 -3.25
C LEU A 125 6.32 17.24 -2.43
N PRO A 126 5.92 18.43 -1.94
CA PRO A 126 6.78 19.24 -1.09
C PRO A 126 7.12 18.57 0.24
N VAL A 127 6.17 17.84 0.83
CA VAL A 127 6.38 17.09 2.08
C VAL A 127 7.38 15.95 1.86
N LEU A 128 7.21 15.17 0.80
CA LEU A 128 8.17 14.13 0.41
C LEU A 128 9.54 14.74 0.12
N ALA A 129 9.61 15.85 -0.61
CA ALA A 129 10.87 16.53 -0.91
C ALA A 129 11.57 17.06 0.36
N ALA A 130 10.82 17.64 1.29
CA ALA A 130 11.35 18.11 2.57
C ALA A 130 11.85 16.95 3.45
N MET A 131 11.13 15.83 3.45
CA MET A 131 11.53 14.60 4.16
C MET A 131 12.79 13.98 3.56
N VAL A 132 12.89 13.92 2.23
CA VAL A 132 14.11 13.44 1.54
C VAL A 132 15.30 14.34 1.87
N ARG A 133 15.11 15.67 1.83
CA ARG A 133 16.17 16.62 2.21
C ARG A 133 16.61 16.46 3.66
N SER A 134 15.66 16.28 4.59
CA SER A 134 15.98 16.11 6.01
C SER A 134 16.70 14.79 6.30
N VAL A 135 16.34 13.71 5.61
CA VAL A 135 17.05 12.42 5.64
C VAL A 135 18.48 12.57 5.12
N VAL A 136 18.66 13.20 3.96
CA VAL A 136 19.98 13.38 3.33
C VAL A 136 20.88 14.24 4.23
N ALA A 137 20.33 15.30 4.83
CA ALA A 137 21.04 16.17 5.75
C ALA A 137 21.43 15.47 7.07
N THR A 138 20.58 14.59 7.60
CA THR A 138 20.80 13.92 8.90
C THR A 138 21.44 12.52 8.79
N ARG A 139 21.60 11.98 7.57
CA ARG A 139 22.10 10.62 7.28
C ARG A 139 21.38 9.49 8.03
N ARG A 140 20.15 9.71 8.49
CA ARG A 140 19.34 8.71 9.22
C ARG A 140 18.53 7.84 8.24
N TRP A 141 19.24 7.01 7.48
CA TRP A 141 18.67 6.12 6.45
C TRP A 141 17.63 5.13 7.01
N ASP A 142 17.70 4.81 8.30
CA ASP A 142 16.75 3.94 8.99
C ASP A 142 15.32 4.52 9.01
N VAL A 143 15.22 5.85 9.12
CA VAL A 143 13.94 6.59 9.12
C VAL A 143 13.45 6.79 7.68
N ALA A 144 14.39 6.98 6.76
CA ALA A 144 14.12 7.11 5.32
C ALA A 144 13.46 5.86 4.73
N GLY A 145 14.01 4.70 5.06
CA GLY A 145 13.50 3.42 4.56
C GLY A 145 12.05 3.17 4.98
N ARG A 146 11.65 3.64 6.17
CA ARG A 146 10.29 3.46 6.75
C ARG A 146 9.28 4.49 6.24
N LEU A 147 9.68 5.75 6.10
CA LEU A 147 8.82 6.79 5.51
C LEU A 147 8.64 6.64 4.00
N ALA A 148 9.60 6.04 3.30
CA ALA A 148 9.48 5.75 1.88
C ALA A 148 8.48 4.60 1.60
N VAL A 149 8.22 3.71 2.55
CA VAL A 149 7.36 2.53 2.34
C VAL A 149 5.97 2.88 1.82
N PRO A 150 5.17 3.78 2.44
CA PRO A 150 3.84 4.13 1.93
C PRO A 150 3.89 4.75 0.52
N ALA A 151 4.87 5.62 0.27
CA ALA A 151 5.03 6.27 -1.02
C ALA A 151 5.46 5.28 -2.12
N CYS A 152 6.39 4.38 -1.80
CA CYS A 152 6.82 3.31 -2.69
C CYS A 152 5.71 2.29 -2.94
N ALA A 153 4.94 1.91 -1.92
CA ALA A 153 3.80 1.00 -2.07
C ALA A 153 2.71 1.61 -2.96
N ALA A 154 2.41 2.90 -2.78
CA ALA A 154 1.50 3.63 -3.65
C ALA A 154 2.03 3.69 -5.08
N LEU A 155 3.31 4.02 -5.28
CA LEU A 155 3.94 4.06 -6.60
C LEU A 155 3.92 2.69 -7.29
N VAL A 156 4.29 1.62 -6.60
CA VAL A 156 4.28 0.25 -7.14
C VAL A 156 2.87 -0.15 -7.54
N THR A 157 1.87 0.16 -6.72
CA THR A 157 0.46 -0.14 -7.02
C THR A 157 -0.02 0.65 -8.24
N LEU A 158 0.29 1.95 -8.32
CA LEU A 158 -0.07 2.80 -9.47
C LEU A 158 0.62 2.35 -10.76
N LEU A 159 1.92 2.02 -10.69
CA LEU A 159 2.67 1.51 -11.84
C LEU A 159 2.14 0.16 -12.31
N TRP A 160 1.77 -0.73 -11.37
CA TRP A 160 1.12 -2.00 -11.68
C TRP A 160 -0.21 -1.79 -12.40
N MET A 161 -1.07 -0.93 -11.86
CA MET A 161 -2.37 -0.61 -12.45
C MET A 161 -2.22 0.02 -13.85
N ALA A 162 -1.27 0.94 -14.03
CA ALA A 162 -0.99 1.57 -15.31
C ALA A 162 -0.44 0.55 -16.34
N ALA A 163 0.52 -0.29 -15.95
CA ALA A 163 1.11 -1.30 -16.83
C ALA A 163 0.06 -2.34 -17.27
N ALA A 164 -0.77 -2.81 -16.34
CA ALA A 164 -1.86 -3.72 -16.65
C ALA A 164 -2.93 -3.06 -17.52
N GLY A 165 -3.24 -1.78 -17.29
CA GLY A 165 -4.13 -1.00 -18.13
C GLY A 165 -3.62 -0.84 -19.57
N MET A 166 -2.33 -0.55 -19.73
CA MET A 166 -1.69 -0.46 -21.06
C MET A 166 -1.70 -1.81 -21.78
N TRP A 167 -1.44 -2.92 -21.05
CA TRP A 167 -1.50 -4.26 -21.62
C TRP A 167 -2.92 -4.64 -22.05
N ALA A 168 -3.93 -4.22 -21.31
CA ALA A 168 -5.34 -4.39 -21.65
C ALA A 168 -5.85 -3.42 -22.73
N GLY A 169 -4.96 -2.69 -23.42
CA GLY A 169 -5.33 -1.75 -24.48
C GLY A 169 -6.03 -0.48 -23.98
N GLY A 170 -5.95 -0.19 -22.68
CA GLY A 170 -6.62 0.96 -22.06
C GLY A 170 -8.12 0.75 -21.82
N HIS A 171 -8.62 -0.48 -21.94
CA HIS A 171 -10.03 -0.81 -21.75
C HIS A 171 -10.38 -1.26 -20.32
N TRP A 172 -9.38 -1.58 -19.51
CA TRP A 172 -9.61 -2.13 -18.18
C TRP A 172 -8.39 -1.98 -17.28
N ILE A 173 -8.59 -1.71 -15.99
CA ILE A 173 -7.51 -1.68 -15.00
C ILE A 173 -7.82 -2.69 -13.89
N PRO A 174 -6.82 -3.48 -13.43
CA PRO A 174 -7.01 -4.45 -12.36
C PRO A 174 -7.26 -3.75 -11.04
N THR A 175 -8.52 -3.53 -10.71
CA THR A 175 -8.93 -3.07 -9.39
C THR A 175 -9.76 -4.16 -8.68
N PRO A 176 -9.65 -4.29 -7.34
CA PRO A 176 -10.27 -5.40 -6.59
C PRO A 176 -11.80 -5.49 -6.73
N TRP A 177 -12.45 -4.36 -6.97
CA TRP A 177 -13.90 -4.19 -6.94
C TRP A 177 -14.54 -4.20 -8.34
N ASP A 178 -13.74 -4.27 -9.41
CA ASP A 178 -14.23 -4.27 -10.81
C ASP A 178 -14.60 -5.68 -11.31
N VAL A 179 -14.31 -6.71 -10.51
CA VAL A 179 -14.57 -8.12 -10.85
C VAL A 179 -15.76 -8.70 -10.08
N THR A 180 -16.34 -7.94 -9.14
CA THR A 180 -17.33 -8.43 -8.17
C THR A 180 -18.79 -8.19 -8.56
N GLY A 181 -19.13 -8.14 -9.85
CA GLY A 181 -20.49 -7.84 -10.31
C GLY A 181 -21.06 -8.88 -11.30
N ASP A 182 -22.39 -9.06 -11.26
CA ASP A 182 -23.16 -9.90 -12.19
C ASP A 182 -23.34 -9.20 -13.56
N TRP A 183 -22.24 -8.99 -14.29
CA TRP A 183 -22.30 -8.36 -15.60
C TRP A 183 -21.30 -8.99 -16.58
N THR A 184 -21.66 -9.01 -17.87
CA THR A 184 -20.84 -9.56 -18.94
C THR A 184 -19.86 -8.51 -19.46
N ALA A 185 -18.56 -8.80 -19.37
CA ALA A 185 -17.54 -7.89 -19.87
C ALA A 185 -17.59 -7.74 -21.40
N PRO A 186 -17.22 -6.56 -21.94
CA PRO A 186 -17.18 -6.33 -23.38
C PRO A 186 -16.15 -7.23 -24.08
N ALA A 187 -16.35 -7.47 -25.37
CA ALA A 187 -15.53 -8.41 -26.16
C ALA A 187 -14.04 -8.03 -26.28
N GLY A 188 -13.66 -6.79 -25.91
CA GLY A 188 -12.26 -6.32 -25.91
C GLY A 188 -11.53 -6.49 -24.57
N TRP A 189 -12.21 -6.96 -23.52
CA TRP A 189 -11.63 -7.10 -22.19
C TRP A 189 -10.90 -8.44 -22.00
N PRO A 190 -9.92 -8.51 -21.08
CA PRO A 190 -9.32 -9.77 -20.70
C PRO A 190 -10.36 -10.77 -20.16
N PRO A 191 -10.15 -12.09 -20.33
CA PRO A 191 -11.01 -13.12 -19.79
C PRO A 191 -11.25 -12.95 -18.27
N LEU A 192 -12.39 -13.43 -17.78
CA LEU A 192 -12.78 -13.31 -16.37
C LEU A 192 -11.71 -13.86 -15.40
N THR A 193 -11.07 -14.96 -15.76
CA THR A 193 -9.97 -15.57 -14.98
C THR A 193 -8.76 -14.64 -14.87
N THR A 194 -8.35 -14.01 -15.97
CA THR A 194 -7.27 -13.02 -16.01
C THR A 194 -7.61 -11.80 -15.18
N ARG A 195 -8.86 -11.32 -15.25
CA ARG A 195 -9.32 -10.18 -14.45
C ARG A 195 -9.27 -10.46 -12.95
N TRP A 196 -9.78 -11.62 -12.52
CA TRP A 196 -9.69 -12.07 -11.13
C TRP A 196 -8.25 -12.17 -10.64
N MET A 197 -7.35 -12.75 -11.44
CA MET A 197 -5.95 -12.91 -11.08
C MET A 197 -5.28 -11.55 -10.87
N LEU A 198 -5.39 -10.64 -11.85
CA LEU A 198 -4.72 -9.34 -11.79
C LEU A 198 -5.32 -8.43 -10.70
N SER A 199 -6.64 -8.45 -10.49
CA SER A 199 -7.28 -7.72 -9.39
C SER A 199 -6.92 -8.27 -8.02
N SER A 200 -6.70 -9.58 -7.91
CA SER A 200 -6.19 -10.21 -6.68
C SER A 200 -4.75 -9.78 -6.39
N VAL A 201 -3.91 -9.60 -7.41
CA VAL A 201 -2.56 -9.02 -7.27
C VAL A 201 -2.67 -7.58 -6.78
N THR A 202 -3.56 -6.76 -7.34
CA THR A 202 -3.78 -5.39 -6.85
C THR A 202 -4.24 -5.37 -5.39
N PHE A 203 -5.17 -6.25 -5.01
CA PHE A 203 -5.60 -6.38 -3.62
C PHE A 203 -4.45 -6.76 -2.69
N ALA A 204 -3.62 -7.73 -3.10
CA ALA A 204 -2.44 -8.13 -2.35
C ALA A 204 -1.42 -6.99 -2.20
N LEU A 205 -1.19 -6.19 -3.26
CA LEU A 205 -0.32 -5.01 -3.21
C LEU A 205 -0.87 -3.93 -2.28
N LEU A 206 -2.18 -3.68 -2.30
CA LEU A 206 -2.84 -2.74 -1.39
C LEU A 206 -2.76 -3.21 0.06
N ALA A 207 -3.05 -4.49 0.32
CA ALA A 207 -2.95 -5.07 1.65
C ALA A 207 -1.51 -5.07 2.16
N ALA A 208 -0.55 -5.47 1.33
CA ALA A 208 0.88 -5.45 1.67
C ALA A 208 1.38 -4.02 1.89
N GLY A 209 0.93 -3.06 1.09
CA GLY A 209 1.24 -1.64 1.25
C GLY A 209 0.67 -1.07 2.54
N LEU A 210 -0.60 -1.39 2.85
CA LEU A 210 -1.27 -0.98 4.09
C LEU A 210 -0.56 -1.56 5.31
N ILE A 211 -0.30 -2.87 5.28
CA ILE A 211 0.47 -3.55 6.32
C ILE A 211 1.82 -2.86 6.43
N ALA A 212 2.63 -2.78 5.38
CA ALA A 212 3.96 -2.18 5.44
C ALA A 212 3.97 -0.68 5.83
N SER A 213 2.85 0.04 5.68
CA SER A 213 2.71 1.45 6.10
C SER A 213 2.20 1.62 7.53
N ALA A 214 1.56 0.61 8.11
CA ALA A 214 1.10 0.58 9.51
C ALA A 214 2.22 0.14 10.48
N ILE A 215 3.43 0.06 9.97
CA ILE A 215 4.62 -0.65 10.43
C ILE A 215 5.82 0.32 10.40
#